data_AF-A0ABD2PX77-F1
#
_entry.id   AF-A0ABD2PX77-F1
#
_cell.length_a   1.000
_cell.length_b   1.000
_cell.length_c   1.000
_cell.angle_alpha   90.00
_cell.angle_beta   90.00
_cell.angle_gamma   90.00
#
_symmetry.space_group_name_H-M   'P 1'
#
loop_
_entity.id
_entity.type
_entity.pdbx_description
1 polymer ?
#
loop_
_entity_poly.entity_id
_entity_poly.type
_entity_poly.pdbx_seq_one_letter_code
_entity_poly.pdbx_strand_id
1 'polypeptide(L)'
;MSGLVLYAEYGECNPTRIKGMVTASDQILPYYIATKFDVAPGSIGIFIAGIVSASLSTVSSGCNSLVAVTFRDILDPFFPPLNGQKKIILSKFMGFAFGGLTIFLAYLASHMGAAVQAALGLFGMLFGPLFGIFTLAMLFPFANKYASFYNSMPSSTIFTRFFETVEA
;
A
#
# COMPACT_ATOMS: atom_id res chain seq x y z
N MET A 1 0.86 15.37 9.61
CA MET A 1 0.31 16.03 10.82
C MET A 1 1.08 15.60 12.07
N SER A 2 1.18 14.30 12.38
CA SER A 2 1.92 13.78 13.56
C SER A 2 3.41 14.16 13.59
N GLY A 3 4.07 14.18 12.43
CA GLY A 3 5.48 14.57 12.32
C GLY A 3 5.76 16.05 12.63
N LEU A 4 4.79 16.95 12.40
CA LEU A 4 4.95 18.38 12.68
C LEU A 4 4.85 18.65 14.19
N VAL A 5 3.97 17.92 14.89
CA VAL A 5 3.83 17.97 16.36
C VAL A 5 5.06 17.39 17.04
N LEU A 6 5.56 16.25 16.55
CA LEU A 6 6.82 15.67 17.02
C LEU A 6 8.01 16.61 16.78
N TYR A 7 8.05 17.28 15.63
CA TYR A 7 9.10 18.27 15.34
C TYR A 7 8.98 19.52 16.23
N ALA A 8 7.78 19.98 16.57
CA ALA A 8 7.62 21.11 17.48
C ALA A 8 8.08 20.79 18.91
N GLU A 9 7.92 19.55 19.38
CA GLU A 9 8.34 19.10 20.72
C GLU A 9 9.80 18.65 20.78
N TYR A 10 10.32 18.00 19.73
CA TYR A 10 11.67 17.42 19.69
C TYR A 10 12.63 18.08 18.69
N GLY A 11 12.22 19.16 18.01
CA GLY A 11 13.01 19.83 16.97
C GLY A 11 14.23 20.60 17.50
N GLU A 12 14.14 21.15 18.71
CA GLU A 12 15.26 21.86 19.35
C GLU A 12 16.10 20.95 20.26
N CYS A 13 15.54 19.84 20.72
CA CYS A 13 16.25 18.83 21.52
C CYS A 13 16.40 17.54 20.72
N ASN A 14 17.54 17.43 20.03
CA ASN A 14 17.99 16.21 19.35
C ASN A 14 17.68 14.95 20.21
N PRO A 15 16.87 14.00 19.72
CA PRO A 15 16.46 12.82 20.49
C PRO A 15 17.62 11.87 20.84
N THR A 16 18.84 12.14 20.35
CA THR A 16 20.07 11.47 20.79
C THR A 16 20.51 11.83 22.21
N ARG A 17 19.92 12.84 22.87
CA ARG A 17 20.10 13.08 24.33
C ARG A 17 19.10 12.35 25.22
N ILE A 18 18.06 11.70 24.68
CA ILE A 18 17.22 10.76 25.43
C ILE A 18 17.96 9.41 25.47
N LYS A 19 18.94 9.32 26.39
CA LYS A 19 19.67 8.13 26.85
C LYS A 19 19.11 6.80 26.32
N GLY A 20 19.65 6.24 25.24
CA GLY A 20 19.59 4.80 24.92
C GLY A 20 18.23 4.09 24.93
N MET A 21 17.09 4.81 24.92
CA MET A 21 15.74 4.25 25.09
C MET A 21 14.98 4.11 23.76
N VAL A 22 15.42 4.81 22.70
CA VAL A 22 14.81 4.75 21.36
C VAL A 22 15.91 4.47 20.35
N THR A 23 15.88 3.27 19.76
CA THR A 23 16.92 2.79 18.83
C THR A 23 16.54 3.04 17.36
N ALA A 24 15.23 3.14 17.06
CA ALA A 24 14.71 3.32 15.71
C ALA A 24 13.72 4.49 15.62
N SER A 25 13.71 5.17 14.47
CA SER A 25 12.81 6.32 14.19
C SER A 25 11.32 5.94 14.33
N ASP A 26 10.97 4.70 14.00
CA ASP A 26 9.58 4.20 14.01
C ASP A 26 8.99 4.05 15.44
N GLN A 27 9.83 4.09 16.47
CA GLN A 27 9.44 3.92 17.87
C GLN A 27 9.18 5.26 18.59
N ILE A 28 9.50 6.40 17.97
CA ILE A 28 9.37 7.73 18.57
C ILE A 28 7.90 8.08 18.85
N LEU A 29 7.01 7.78 17.89
CA LEU A 29 5.58 8.06 18.00
C LEU A 29 4.89 7.29 19.16
N PRO A 30 5.04 5.95 19.28
CA PRO A 30 4.46 5.23 20.41
C PRO A 30 5.08 5.64 21.76
N TYR A 31 6.35 6.01 21.80
CA TYR A 31 6.99 6.55 23.02
C TYR A 31 6.39 7.91 23.44
N TYR A 32 6.20 8.82 22.48
CA TYR A 32 5.56 10.11 22.73
C TYR A 32 4.15 9.96 23.30
N ILE A 33 3.36 9.06 22.72
CA ILE A 33 1.99 8.81 23.19
C ILE A 33 2.00 8.14 24.56
N ALA A 34 2.90 7.18 24.79
CA ALA A 34 3.02 6.53 26.10
C ALA A 34 3.40 7.48 27.24
N THR A 35 4.15 8.55 26.94
CA THR A 35 4.63 9.51 27.95
C THR A 35 3.72 10.73 28.12
N LYS A 36 3.07 11.20 27.05
CA LYS A 36 2.26 12.44 27.08
C LYS A 36 0.75 12.17 27.17
N PHE A 37 0.27 10.99 26.77
CA PHE A 37 -1.15 10.62 26.84
C PHE A 37 -1.49 9.75 28.06
N ASP A 38 -0.84 10.00 29.20
CA ASP A 38 -1.19 9.39 30.50
C ASP A 38 -2.43 10.06 31.15
N VAL A 39 -3.45 10.32 30.34
CA VAL A 39 -4.67 11.04 30.76
C VAL A 39 -5.72 10.05 31.30
N ALA A 40 -5.69 8.78 30.87
CA ALA A 40 -6.56 7.72 31.36
C ALA A 40 -5.93 6.32 31.16
N PRO A 41 -6.10 5.38 32.11
CA PRO A 41 -5.61 4.01 31.95
C PRO A 41 -6.28 3.34 30.75
N GLY A 42 -5.50 2.93 29.76
CA GLY A 42 -5.97 2.28 28.53
C GLY A 42 -5.90 3.13 27.26
N SER A 43 -5.53 4.42 27.35
CA SER A 43 -5.35 5.31 26.18
C SER A 43 -4.37 4.74 25.13
N ILE A 44 -3.24 4.21 25.59
CA ILE A 44 -2.22 3.56 24.76
C ILE A 44 -2.77 2.29 24.09
N GLY A 45 -3.61 1.53 24.80
CA GLY A 45 -4.23 0.32 24.28
C GLY A 45 -5.16 0.61 23.10
N ILE A 46 -5.98 1.66 23.19
CA ILE A 46 -6.85 2.11 22.10
C ILE A 46 -6.01 2.56 20.89
N PHE A 47 -4.90 3.26 21.12
CA PHE A 47 -4.00 3.70 20.06
C PHE A 47 -3.37 2.53 19.30
N ILE A 48 -2.80 1.56 20.03
CA ILE A 48 -2.21 0.35 19.43
C ILE A 48 -3.28 -0.46 18.69
N ALA A 49 -4.46 -0.64 19.29
CA ALA A 49 -5.58 -1.32 18.64
C ALA A 49 -5.98 -0.65 17.32
N GLY A 50 -6.01 0.68 17.28
CA GLY A 50 -6.28 1.46 16.07
C GLY A 50 -5.25 1.23 14.97
N ILE A 51 -3.96 1.27 15.31
CA ILE A 51 -2.88 1.01 14.34
C ILE A 51 -2.97 -0.42 13.81
N VAL A 52 -3.08 -1.41 14.70
CA VAL A 52 -3.16 -2.82 14.29
C VAL A 52 -4.38 -3.05 13.41
N SER A 53 -5.53 -2.45 13.74
CA SER A 53 -6.74 -2.52 12.92
C SER A 53 -6.55 -1.89 11.54
N ALA A 54 -5.95 -0.70 11.47
CA ALA A 54 -5.66 -0.01 10.21
C ALA A 54 -4.70 -0.84 9.33
N SER A 55 -3.60 -1.33 9.90
CA SER A 55 -2.64 -2.19 9.20
C SER A 55 -3.29 -3.49 8.72
N LEU A 56 -4.09 -4.15 9.56
CA LEU A 56 -4.78 -5.38 9.22
C LEU A 56 -5.81 -5.16 8.10
N SER A 57 -6.52 -4.02 8.10
CA SER A 57 -7.46 -3.67 7.03
C SER A 57 -6.76 -3.55 5.68
N THR A 58 -5.58 -2.92 5.63
CA THR A 58 -4.80 -2.81 4.39
C THR A 58 -4.26 -4.16 3.93
N VAL A 59 -3.75 -4.99 4.86
CA VAL A 59 -3.26 -6.33 4.52
C VAL A 59 -4.40 -7.22 4.02
N SER A 60 -5.57 -7.15 4.66
CA SER A 60 -6.74 -7.93 4.28
C SER A 60 -7.27 -7.51 2.90
N SER A 61 -7.37 -6.21 2.61
CA SER A 61 -7.81 -5.74 1.30
C SER A 61 -6.79 -6.08 0.20
N GLY A 62 -5.50 -5.98 0.50
CA GLY A 62 -4.42 -6.38 -0.40
C GLY A 62 -4.45 -7.88 -0.73
N CYS A 63 -4.51 -8.74 0.29
CA CYS A 63 -4.60 -10.20 0.09
C CYS A 63 -5.86 -10.59 -0.69
N ASN A 64 -7.02 -9.99 -0.36
CA ASN A 64 -8.26 -10.28 -1.06
C ASN A 64 -8.19 -9.88 -2.54
N SER A 65 -7.57 -8.74 -2.83
CA SER A 65 -7.38 -8.27 -4.21
C SER A 65 -6.41 -9.18 -4.97
N LEU A 66 -5.33 -9.63 -4.33
CA LEU A 66 -4.34 -10.51 -4.94
C LEU A 66 -4.92 -11.90 -5.25
N VAL A 67 -5.74 -12.44 -4.36
CA VAL A 67 -6.51 -13.67 -4.62
C VAL A 67 -7.45 -13.47 -5.81
N ALA A 68 -8.19 -12.36 -5.86
CA ALA A 68 -9.10 -12.08 -6.96
C ALA A 68 -8.38 -11.93 -8.31
N VAL A 69 -7.26 -11.19 -8.34
CA VAL A 69 -6.41 -11.01 -9.53
C VAL A 69 -5.82 -12.35 -9.97
N THR A 70 -5.24 -13.13 -9.06
CA THR A 70 -4.70 -14.47 -9.39
C THR A 70 -5.79 -15.38 -9.95
N PHE A 71 -7.00 -15.32 -9.38
CA PHE A 71 -8.13 -16.10 -9.85
C PHE A 71 -8.56 -15.70 -11.27
N ARG A 72 -8.62 -14.40 -11.54
CA ARG A 72 -9.09 -13.88 -12.83
C ARG A 72 -8.04 -13.99 -13.94
N ASP A 73 -6.79 -13.75 -13.62
CA ASP A 73 -5.70 -13.64 -14.60
C ASP A 73 -4.97 -14.96 -14.83
N ILE A 74 -4.90 -15.85 -13.82
CA ILE A 74 -4.21 -17.14 -13.94
C ILE A 74 -5.22 -18.27 -14.01
N LEU A 75 -6.24 -18.30 -13.15
CA LEU A 75 -7.09 -19.48 -13.06
C LEU A 75 -8.15 -19.55 -14.17
N ASP A 76 -8.78 -18.44 -14.53
CA ASP A 76 -9.80 -18.38 -15.58
C ASP A 76 -9.28 -18.76 -16.99
N PRO A 77 -8.09 -18.28 -17.42
CA PRO A 77 -7.54 -18.68 -18.72
C PRO A 77 -6.86 -20.07 -18.73
N PHE A 78 -6.33 -20.55 -17.61
CA PHE A 78 -5.53 -21.78 -17.56
C PHE A 78 -6.33 -23.03 -17.12
N PHE A 79 -7.51 -22.87 -16.51
CA PHE A 79 -8.36 -23.98 -16.10
C PHE A 79 -9.78 -23.92 -16.72
N PRO A 80 -10.33 -25.05 -17.18
CA PRO A 80 -11.73 -25.15 -17.61
C PRO A 80 -12.71 -24.80 -16.47
N PRO A 81 -14.00 -24.52 -16.74
CA PRO A 81 -14.94 -23.99 -15.75
C PRO A 81 -15.01 -24.86 -14.49
N LEU A 82 -14.32 -24.41 -13.44
CA LEU A 82 -14.31 -25.06 -12.14
C LEU A 82 -15.64 -24.85 -11.42
N ASN A 83 -16.17 -25.94 -10.84
CA ASN A 83 -17.40 -25.93 -10.07
C ASN A 83 -17.31 -24.91 -8.90
N GLY A 84 -18.37 -24.14 -8.64
CA GLY A 84 -18.36 -22.96 -7.77
C GLY A 84 -17.84 -23.21 -6.35
N GLN A 85 -18.09 -24.40 -5.78
CA GLN A 85 -17.57 -24.75 -4.45
C GLN A 85 -16.04 -24.97 -4.43
N LYS A 86 -15.47 -25.55 -5.49
CA LYS A 86 -14.00 -25.73 -5.60
C LYS A 86 -13.30 -24.39 -5.76
N LYS A 87 -13.94 -23.43 -6.45
CA LYS A 87 -13.44 -22.05 -6.58
C LYS A 87 -13.31 -21.35 -5.22
N ILE A 88 -14.30 -21.52 -4.34
CA ILE A 88 -14.29 -20.92 -2.98
C ILE A 88 -13.22 -21.56 -2.09
N ILE A 89 -13.05 -22.89 -2.16
CA ILE A 89 -12.01 -23.58 -1.38
C ILE A 89 -10.61 -23.15 -1.85
N LEU A 90 -10.42 -23.03 -3.17
CA LEU A 90 -9.14 -22.62 -3.73
C LEU A 90 -8.81 -21.16 -3.41
N SER A 91 -9.79 -20.25 -3.46
CA SER A 91 -9.59 -18.84 -3.08
C SER A 91 -9.26 -18.69 -1.59
N LYS A 92 -9.87 -19.50 -0.71
CA LYS A 92 -9.51 -19.56 0.71
C LYS A 92 -8.07 -20.04 0.92
N PHE A 93 -7.65 -21.08 0.20
CA PHE A 93 -6.28 -21.59 0.29
C PHE A 93 -5.25 -20.57 -0.22
N MET A 94 -5.52 -19.91 -1.35
CA MET A 94 -4.68 -18.83 -1.86
C MET A 94 -4.61 -17.66 -0.86
N GLY A 95 -5.73 -17.28 -0.26
CA GLY A 95 -5.76 -16.23 0.78
C GLY A 95 -4.86 -16.58 1.97
N PHE A 96 -4.89 -17.84 2.42
CA PHE A 96 -4.01 -18.32 3.48
C PHE A 96 -2.52 -18.30 3.05
N ALA A 97 -2.22 -18.73 1.83
CA ALA A 97 -0.87 -18.72 1.28
C ALA A 97 -0.30 -17.29 1.16
N PHE A 98 -1.07 -16.33 0.66
CA PHE A 98 -0.66 -14.93 0.57
C PHE A 98 -0.51 -14.26 1.94
N GLY A 99 -1.38 -14.59 2.90
CA GLY A 99 -1.23 -14.16 4.29
C GLY A 99 0.08 -14.66 4.90
N GLY A 100 0.38 -15.96 4.72
CA GLY A 100 1.65 -16.56 5.16
C GLY A 100 2.87 -15.92 4.50
N LEU A 101 2.79 -15.66 3.19
CA LEU A 101 3.84 -14.97 2.44
C LEU A 101 4.08 -13.56 2.96
N THR A 102 3.02 -12.84 3.34
CA THR A 102 3.12 -11.48 3.90
C THR A 102 3.81 -11.49 5.26
N ILE A 103 3.52 -12.47 6.12
CA ILE A 103 4.21 -12.64 7.42
C ILE A 103 5.69 -12.96 7.19
N PHE A 104 6.01 -13.82 6.22
CA PHE A 104 7.39 -14.15 5.86
C PHE A 104 8.16 -12.92 5.34
N LEU A 105 7.54 -12.14 4.45
CA LEU A 105 8.11 -10.89 3.96
C LEU A 105 8.30 -9.85 5.07
N ALA A 106 7.38 -9.76 6.02
CA ALA A 106 7.52 -8.87 7.18
C ALA A 106 8.71 -9.27 8.07
N TYR A 107 8.94 -10.57 8.26
CA TYR A 107 10.13 -11.07 8.96
C TYR A 107 11.42 -10.69 8.23
N LEU A 108 11.48 -10.90 6.91
CA LEU A 108 12.64 -10.48 6.11
C LEU A 108 12.87 -8.97 6.17
N ALA A 109 11.80 -8.18 6.10
CA ALA A 109 11.85 -6.72 6.19
C ALA A 109 12.47 -6.25 7.51
N SER A 110 12.23 -6.96 8.62
CA SER A 110 12.84 -6.63 9.92
C SER A 110 14.38 -6.73 9.93
N HIS A 111 14.95 -7.50 9.01
CA HIS A 111 16.40 -7.64 8.87
C HIS A 111 16.99 -6.66 7.84
N MET A 112 16.16 -6.05 6.99
CA MET A 112 16.61 -5.22 5.87
C MET A 112 16.22 -3.75 6.06
N GLY A 113 17.07 -2.97 6.72
CA GLY A 113 16.81 -1.54 6.98
C GLY A 113 16.68 -0.69 5.70
N ALA A 114 17.77 -0.55 4.93
CA ALA A 114 17.78 0.33 3.76
C ALA A 114 16.91 -0.18 2.59
N ALA A 115 16.73 -1.50 2.47
CA ALA A 115 15.96 -2.08 1.37
C ALA A 115 14.46 -1.79 1.47
N VAL A 116 13.90 -1.76 2.68
CA VAL A 116 12.48 -1.42 2.90
C VAL A 116 12.21 0.02 2.47
N GLN A 117 13.13 0.95 2.77
CA GLN A 117 12.99 2.35 2.37
C GLN A 117 13.07 2.52 0.85
N ALA A 118 13.94 1.77 0.17
CA ALA A 118 14.00 1.73 -1.29
C ALA A 118 12.69 1.20 -1.90
N ALA A 119 12.12 0.13 -1.34
CA ALA A 119 10.85 -0.44 -1.78
C ALA A 119 9.69 0.55 -1.63
N LEU A 120 9.62 1.28 -0.51
CA LEU A 120 8.63 2.35 -0.30
C LEU A 120 8.76 3.47 -1.35
N GLY A 121 9.99 3.83 -1.70
CA GLY A 121 10.25 4.79 -2.78
C GLY A 121 9.73 4.31 -4.14
N LEU A 122 9.98 3.05 -4.49
CA LEU A 122 9.46 2.44 -5.72
C LEU A 122 7.94 2.38 -5.76
N PHE A 123 7.30 2.03 -4.63
CA PHE A 123 5.84 2.07 -4.54
C PHE A 123 5.30 3.48 -4.79
N GLY A 124 5.89 4.51 -4.19
CA GLY A 124 5.52 5.90 -4.47
C GLY A 124 5.68 6.28 -5.94
N MET A 125 6.78 5.85 -6.57
CA MET A 125 7.06 6.12 -7.99
C MET A 125 6.08 5.43 -8.94
N LEU A 126 5.60 4.22 -8.61
CA LEU A 126 4.64 3.49 -9.45
C LEU A 126 3.20 3.94 -9.21
N PHE A 127 2.79 4.06 -7.95
CA PHE A 127 1.41 4.41 -7.61
C PHE A 127 1.10 5.89 -7.84
N GLY A 128 2.10 6.79 -7.78
CA GLY A 128 1.91 8.22 -8.01
C GLY A 128 1.34 8.54 -9.40
N PRO A 129 2.02 8.15 -10.50
CA PRO A 129 1.52 8.35 -11.86
C PRO A 129 0.20 7.62 -12.12
N LEU A 130 0.05 6.38 -11.64
CA LEU A 130 -1.20 5.62 -11.76
C LEU A 130 -2.38 6.37 -11.12
N PHE A 131 -2.19 6.86 -9.89
CA PHE A 131 -3.18 7.66 -9.19
C PHE A 131 -3.48 8.98 -9.93
N GLY A 132 -2.45 9.63 -10.48
CA GLY A 132 -2.59 10.84 -11.29
C GLY A 132 -3.45 10.60 -12.54
N ILE A 133 -3.17 9.55 -13.30
CA ILE A 133 -3.94 9.20 -14.51
C ILE A 133 -5.39 8.87 -14.16
N PHE A 134 -5.63 8.08 -13.11
CA PHE A 134 -7.00 7.76 -12.65
C PHE A 134 -7.77 9.01 -12.18
N THR A 135 -7.12 9.88 -11.43
CA THR A 135 -7.72 11.14 -10.94
C THR A 135 -8.04 12.07 -12.11
N LEU A 136 -7.13 12.17 -13.09
CA LEU A 136 -7.35 12.95 -14.32
C LEU A 136 -8.51 12.38 -15.15
N ALA A 137 -8.59 11.05 -15.28
CA ALA A 137 -9.68 10.36 -15.96
C ALA A 137 -11.04 10.59 -15.29
N MET A 138 -11.07 10.69 -13.95
CA MET A 138 -12.30 10.95 -13.18
C MET A 138 -12.76 12.41 -13.26
N LEU A 139 -11.83 13.37 -13.21
CA LEU A 139 -12.12 14.82 -13.20
C LEU A 139 -12.39 15.40 -14.59
N PHE A 140 -11.75 14.87 -15.64
CA PHE A 140 -11.90 15.36 -17.01
C PHE A 140 -12.59 14.31 -17.89
N PRO A 141 -13.94 14.20 -17.84
CA PRO A 141 -14.69 13.28 -18.71
C PRO A 141 -14.57 13.62 -20.21
N PHE A 142 -14.02 14.79 -20.55
CA PHE A 142 -13.71 15.18 -21.93
C PHE A 142 -12.59 14.32 -22.56
N ALA A 143 -11.70 13.74 -21.74
CA ALA A 143 -10.65 12.81 -22.21
C ALA A 143 -11.22 11.42 -22.59
N ASN A 144 -12.31 10.99 -21.95
CA ASN A 144 -12.97 9.71 -22.28
C ASN A 144 -13.62 9.73 -23.67
N LYS A 145 -14.01 10.92 -24.17
CA LYS A 145 -14.55 11.08 -25.52
C LYS A 145 -13.52 10.76 -26.59
N TYR A 146 -12.26 11.19 -26.42
CA TYR A 146 -11.18 10.88 -27.36
C TYR A 146 -10.73 9.42 -27.24
N ALA A 147 -10.68 8.86 -26.04
CA ALA A 147 -10.35 7.45 -25.83
C ALA A 147 -11.31 6.51 -26.58
N SER A 148 -12.62 6.80 -26.61
CA SER A 148 -13.59 5.99 -27.37
C SER A 148 -13.41 6.07 -28.89
N PHE A 149 -12.88 7.17 -29.44
CA PHE A 149 -12.59 7.30 -30.87
C PHE A 149 -11.33 6.52 -31.29
N TYR A 150 -10.30 6.48 -30.44
CA TYR A 150 -9.06 5.75 -30.73
C TYR A 150 -9.15 4.23 -30.53
N ASN A 151 -10.14 3.72 -29.78
CA ASN A 151 -10.34 2.27 -29.59
C ASN A 151 -10.80 1.52 -30.87
N SER A 152 -11.17 2.23 -31.94
CA SER A 152 -11.48 1.60 -33.24
C SER A 152 -10.26 1.48 -34.16
N MET A 153 -9.09 1.97 -33.73
CA MET A 153 -7.83 1.87 -34.49
C MET A 153 -6.95 0.74 -33.93
N PRO A 154 -6.24 -0.01 -34.79
CA PRO A 154 -5.37 -1.09 -34.35
C PRO A 154 -4.30 -0.57 -33.37
N SER A 155 -4.07 -1.32 -32.30
CA SER A 155 -3.26 -0.95 -31.12
C SER A 155 -1.84 -0.49 -31.43
N SER A 156 -1.31 -0.72 -32.63
CA SER A 156 0.02 -0.27 -33.06
C SER A 156 0.16 1.24 -33.19
N THR A 157 -0.92 1.99 -33.43
CA THR A 157 -0.87 3.45 -33.66
C THR A 157 -1.03 4.26 -32.36
N ILE A 158 -1.65 3.66 -31.34
CA ILE A 158 -1.92 4.29 -30.04
C ILE A 158 -0.63 4.46 -29.25
N PHE A 159 0.26 3.47 -29.31
CA PHE A 159 1.53 3.48 -28.59
C PHE A 159 2.48 4.57 -29.11
N THR A 160 2.48 4.83 -30.42
CA THR A 160 3.36 5.83 -31.06
C THR A 160 2.91 7.27 -30.77
N ARG A 161 1.59 7.53 -30.68
CA ARG A 161 1.06 8.88 -30.42
C ARG A 161 1.00 9.26 -28.94
N PHE A 162 1.00 8.29 -28.03
CA PHE A 162 1.18 8.56 -26.61
C PHE A 162 2.58 9.13 -26.33
N PHE A 163 3.61 8.71 -27.07
CA PHE A 163 4.95 9.29 -26.97
C PHE A 163 5.02 10.74 -27.51
N GLU A 164 4.38 11.04 -28.65
CA GLU A 164 4.35 12.40 -29.22
C GLU A 164 3.61 13.42 -28.33
N THR A 165 2.66 13.00 -27.50
CA THR A 165 1.90 13.91 -26.63
C THR A 165 2.61 14.19 -25.30
N VAL A 166 3.66 13.42 -24.96
CA VAL A 166 4.47 13.62 -23.75
C VAL A 166 5.71 14.47 -24.03
N GLU A 167 6.11 14.62 -25.30
CA GLU A 167 7.25 15.47 -25.73
C GLU A 167 6.86 16.87 -26.23
N ALA A 168 5.59 17.30 -26.11
CA ALA A 168 5.12 18.65 -26.46
C ALA A 168 4.52 19.37 -25.25
#